data_AF-A0A7X6U089-F1
#
_entry.id   AF-A0A7X6U089-F1
#
_cell.length_a   1.000
_cell.length_b   1.000
_cell.length_c   1.000
_cell.angle_alpha   90.00
_cell.angle_beta   90.00
_cell.angle_gamma   90.00
#
_symmetry.space_group_name_H-M   'P 1'
#
loop_
_entity.id
_entity.type
_entity.pdbx_description
1 polymer ?
#
loop_
_entity_poly.entity_id
_entity_poly.type
_entity_poly.pdbx_seq_one_letter_code
_entity_poly.pdbx_strand_id
1 'polypeptide(L)'
;SEGTAQGLMALNPDPGKPLPGLDPGLPVHPTFLYEFVANMIIFAVLLAVHKRQKRPWTTVLTYFLLYGIVRFFVEGVRTDSLTFAAFGQTLRISQVLSAVLVVGSAILLILIRARAVKRARLMEEMEARPDQVPEYAAAGDSNQGEA
;
A
#
# COMPACT_ATOMS: atom_id res chain seq x y z
N SER A 1 -16.28 -16.36 -21.91
CA SER A 1 -15.22 -16.70 -22.88
C SER A 1 -15.50 -18.09 -23.41
N GLU A 2 -15.38 -18.32 -24.72
CA GLU A 2 -15.64 -19.64 -25.32
C GLU A 2 -14.79 -20.76 -24.70
N GLY A 3 -13.55 -20.44 -24.26
CA GLY A 3 -12.69 -21.39 -23.56
C GLY A 3 -13.19 -21.78 -22.16
N THR A 4 -13.81 -20.85 -21.44
CA THR A 4 -14.45 -21.15 -20.14
C THR A 4 -15.68 -22.03 -20.34
N ALA A 5 -16.48 -21.76 -21.38
CA ALA A 5 -17.65 -22.57 -21.71
C ALA A 5 -17.26 -24.01 -22.10
N GLN A 6 -16.25 -24.19 -22.95
CA GLN A 6 -15.74 -25.53 -23.30
C GLN A 6 -15.14 -26.28 -22.10
N GLY A 7 -14.38 -25.60 -21.24
CA GLY A 7 -13.81 -26.21 -20.04
C GLY A 7 -14.87 -26.65 -19.02
N LEU A 8 -15.94 -25.85 -18.85
CA LEU A 8 -17.06 -26.19 -17.97
C LEU A 8 -17.92 -27.32 -18.56
N MET A 9 -18.10 -27.36 -19.88
CA MET A 9 -18.79 -28.47 -20.57
C MET A 9 -18.02 -29.79 -20.46
N ALA A 10 -16.68 -29.75 -20.46
CA ALA A 10 -15.85 -30.96 -20.27
C ALA A 10 -15.95 -31.54 -18.85
N LEU A 11 -16.31 -30.72 -17.86
CA LEU A 11 -16.49 -31.12 -16.46
C LEU A 11 -17.95 -31.47 -16.12
N ASN A 12 -18.92 -31.16 -16.98
CA ASN A 12 -20.32 -31.48 -16.78
C ASN A 12 -20.70 -32.76 -17.56
N PRO A 13 -20.91 -33.90 -16.89
CA PRO A 13 -21.21 -35.17 -17.54
C PRO A 13 -22.61 -35.23 -18.20
N ASP A 14 -23.52 -34.32 -17.84
CA ASP A 14 -24.89 -34.29 -18.38
C ASP A 14 -25.37 -32.84 -18.67
N PRO A 15 -25.49 -32.45 -19.95
CA PRO A 15 -25.94 -31.10 -20.32
C PRO A 15 -27.37 -30.78 -19.87
N GLY A 16 -28.19 -31.78 -19.53
CA GLY A 16 -29.55 -31.59 -19.02
C GLY A 16 -29.65 -31.31 -17.52
N LYS A 17 -28.57 -31.51 -16.75
CA LYS A 17 -28.51 -31.29 -15.29
C LYS A 17 -27.19 -30.61 -14.90
N PRO A 18 -27.04 -29.30 -15.14
CA PRO A 18 -25.82 -28.58 -14.78
C PRO A 18 -25.54 -28.67 -13.28
N LEU A 19 -24.27 -28.92 -12.93
CA LEU A 19 -23.81 -28.93 -11.55
C LEU A 19 -24.08 -27.55 -10.90
N PRO A 20 -24.49 -27.49 -9.62
CA PRO A 20 -24.74 -26.23 -8.93
C PRO A 20 -23.51 -25.31 -8.99
N GLY A 21 -23.66 -24.11 -9.54
CA GLY A 21 -22.56 -23.13 -9.70
C GLY A 21 -21.82 -23.16 -11.04
N LEU A 22 -22.20 -24.06 -11.96
CA LEU A 22 -21.65 -24.18 -13.31
C LEU A 22 -22.61 -23.53 -14.33
N ASP A 23 -22.76 -22.21 -14.29
CA ASP A 23 -23.51 -21.48 -15.33
C ASP A 23 -22.53 -20.82 -16.32
N PRO A 24 -22.40 -21.33 -17.55
CA PRO A 24 -21.51 -20.77 -18.57
C PRO A 24 -21.91 -19.37 -19.04
N GLY A 25 -23.14 -18.92 -18.72
CA GLY A 25 -23.70 -17.64 -19.14
C GLY A 25 -23.37 -16.47 -18.19
N LEU A 26 -22.82 -16.71 -17.01
CA LEU A 26 -22.53 -15.62 -16.07
C LEU A 26 -21.33 -14.78 -16.55
N PRO A 27 -21.46 -13.44 -16.61
CA PRO A 27 -20.35 -12.55 -16.92
C PRO A 27 -19.25 -12.68 -15.86
N VAL A 28 -18.07 -13.12 -16.27
CA VAL A 28 -16.89 -13.16 -15.41
C VAL A 28 -16.12 -11.85 -15.51
N HIS A 29 -15.82 -11.24 -14.37
CA HIS A 29 -14.94 -10.07 -14.34
C HIS A 29 -13.50 -10.50 -14.64
N PRO A 30 -12.76 -9.77 -15.52
CA PRO A 30 -11.36 -10.05 -15.77
C PRO A 30 -10.49 -9.52 -14.61
N THR A 31 -10.61 -10.11 -13.43
CA THR A 31 -9.95 -9.68 -12.19
C THR A 31 -8.44 -9.55 -12.35
N PHE A 32 -7.82 -10.49 -13.09
CA PHE A 32 -6.40 -10.45 -13.44
C PHE A 32 -5.98 -9.15 -14.14
N LEU A 33 -6.80 -8.62 -15.05
CA LEU A 33 -6.47 -7.39 -15.77
C LEU A 33 -6.48 -6.20 -14.82
N TYR A 34 -7.49 -6.11 -13.96
CA TYR A 34 -7.58 -5.05 -12.95
C TYR A 34 -6.39 -5.10 -11.98
N GLU A 35 -6.01 -6.29 -11.52
CA GLU A 35 -4.84 -6.48 -10.65
C GLU A 35 -3.54 -6.09 -11.35
N PHE A 36 -3.34 -6.47 -12.61
CA PHE A 36 -2.15 -6.10 -13.37
C PHE A 36 -2.02 -4.58 -13.53
N VAL A 37 -3.12 -3.92 -13.94
CA VAL A 37 -3.15 -2.46 -14.11
C VAL A 37 -2.89 -1.76 -12.77
N ALA A 38 -3.51 -2.24 -11.69
CA ALA A 38 -3.29 -1.67 -10.36
C ALA A 38 -1.83 -1.82 -9.90
N ASN A 39 -1.20 -2.98 -10.12
CA ASN A 39 0.21 -3.18 -9.82
C ASN A 39 1.13 -2.27 -10.65
N MET A 40 0.81 -2.06 -11.94
CA MET A 40 1.56 -1.16 -12.81
C MET A 40 1.50 0.29 -12.32
N ILE A 41 0.33 0.75 -11.87
CA ILE A 41 0.13 2.08 -11.30
C ILE A 41 0.93 2.22 -10.00
N ILE A 42 0.84 1.25 -9.08
CA ILE A 42 1.61 1.26 -7.83
C ILE A 42 3.11 1.36 -8.14
N PHE A 43 3.60 0.55 -9.09
CA PHE A 43 5.00 0.55 -9.49
C PHE A 43 5.46 1.91 -10.04
N ALA A 44 4.68 2.51 -10.94
CA ALA A 44 4.99 3.83 -11.51
C ALA A 44 5.07 4.93 -10.42
N VAL A 45 4.12 4.91 -9.46
CA VAL A 45 4.14 5.86 -8.34
C VAL A 45 5.35 5.63 -7.43
N LEU A 46 5.69 4.36 -7.15
CA LEU A 46 6.87 4.03 -6.36
C LEU A 46 8.16 4.53 -7.02
N LEU A 47 8.32 4.35 -8.33
CA LEU A 47 9.48 4.85 -9.07
C LEU A 47 9.58 6.38 -8.98
N ALA A 48 8.47 7.10 -9.14
CA ALA A 48 8.44 8.55 -9.03
C ALA A 48 8.83 9.02 -7.62
N VAL A 49 8.37 8.34 -6.58
CA VAL A 49 8.68 8.67 -5.19
C VAL A 49 10.13 8.34 -4.85
N HIS A 50 10.63 7.18 -5.29
CA HIS A 50 12.02 6.78 -5.09
C HIS A 50 13.00 7.75 -5.75
N LYS A 51 12.68 8.21 -6.98
CA LYS A 51 13.48 9.20 -7.70
C LYS A 51 13.55 10.56 -6.98
N ARG A 52 12.46 10.99 -6.33
CA ARG A 52 12.39 12.27 -5.61
C ARG A 52 12.90 12.22 -4.18
N GLN A 53 12.72 11.10 -3.48
CA GLN A 53 13.05 10.99 -2.06
C GLN A 53 13.88 9.73 -1.79
N LYS A 54 15.21 9.90 -1.69
CA LYS A 54 16.14 8.84 -1.29
C LYS A 54 16.12 8.55 0.22
N ARG A 55 15.06 8.94 0.92
CA ARG A 55 14.97 8.73 2.37
C ARG A 55 14.63 7.27 2.65
N PRO A 56 15.32 6.62 3.61
CA PRO A 56 14.96 5.28 4.03
C PRO A 56 13.49 5.29 4.52
N TRP A 57 12.79 4.17 4.35
CA TRP A 57 11.39 3.95 4.77
C TRP A 57 10.28 4.67 3.98
N THR A 58 10.59 5.75 3.25
CA THR A 58 9.55 6.53 2.54
C THR A 58 8.90 5.72 1.40
N THR A 59 9.70 4.96 0.65
CA THR A 59 9.22 4.07 -0.43
C THR A 59 8.33 2.96 0.12
N VAL A 60 8.74 2.32 1.22
CA VAL A 60 8.00 1.21 1.85
C VAL A 60 6.66 1.69 2.40
N LEU A 61 6.63 2.85 3.06
CA LEU A 61 5.38 3.42 3.56
C LEU A 61 4.45 3.86 2.44
N THR A 62 5.00 4.37 1.35
CA THR A 62 4.20 4.72 0.18
C THR A 62 3.61 3.48 -0.48
N TYR A 63 4.35 2.37 -0.51
CA TYR A 63 3.84 1.08 -0.95
C TYR A 63 2.68 0.60 -0.08
N PHE A 64 2.83 0.59 1.24
CA PHE A 64 1.74 0.19 2.14
C PHE A 64 0.49 1.07 2.03
N LEU A 65 0.68 2.38 1.85
CA LEU A 65 -0.42 3.31 1.60
C LEU A 65 -1.18 2.95 0.31
N LEU A 66 -0.46 2.84 -0.82
CA LEU A 66 -1.07 2.58 -2.12
C LEU A 66 -1.70 1.18 -2.19
N TYR A 67 -0.99 0.17 -1.69
CA TYR A 67 -1.47 -1.20 -1.66
C TYR A 67 -2.73 -1.33 -0.80
N GLY A 68 -2.78 -0.66 0.36
CA GLY A 68 -3.96 -0.61 1.20
C GLY A 68 -5.17 0.04 0.50
N ILE A 69 -4.96 1.14 -0.24
CA ILE A 69 -6.02 1.79 -1.03
C ILE A 69 -6.56 0.82 -2.09
N VAL A 70 -5.69 0.20 -2.89
CA VAL A 70 -6.10 -0.75 -3.93
C VAL A 70 -6.84 -1.93 -3.32
N ARG A 71 -6.32 -2.52 -2.23
CA ARG A 71 -6.97 -3.64 -1.53
C ARG A 71 -8.37 -3.28 -1.02
N PHE A 72 -8.57 -2.05 -0.53
CA PHE A 72 -9.88 -1.60 -0.08
C PHE A 72 -10.91 -1.63 -1.23
N PHE A 73 -10.54 -1.16 -2.42
CA PHE A 73 -11.43 -1.16 -3.58
C PHE A 73 -11.62 -2.56 -4.18
N VAL A 74 -10.54 -3.35 -4.32
CA VAL A 74 -10.60 -4.72 -4.85
C VAL A 74 -11.48 -5.60 -3.98
N GLU A 75 -11.41 -5.44 -2.66
CA GLU A 75 -12.28 -6.17 -1.73
C GLU A 75 -13.76 -5.83 -1.91
N GLY A 76 -14.11 -4.61 -2.34
CA GLY A 76 -15.49 -4.25 -2.66
C GLY A 76 -16.04 -4.96 -3.89
N VAL A 77 -15.17 -5.35 -4.82
CA VAL A 77 -15.53 -6.09 -6.05
C VAL A 77 -15.58 -7.60 -5.80
N ARG A 78 -14.84 -8.12 -4.81
CA ARG A 78 -14.85 -9.54 -4.48
C ARG A 78 -16.16 -9.97 -3.83
N THR A 79 -16.80 -10.98 -4.41
CA THR A 79 -17.99 -11.62 -3.85
C THR A 79 -17.65 -12.69 -2.81
N ASP A 80 -16.40 -13.15 -2.75
CA ASP A 80 -15.88 -14.19 -1.87
C ASP A 80 -14.96 -13.63 -0.75
N SER A 81 -15.50 -12.72 0.08
CA SER A 81 -14.70 -12.13 1.15
C SER A 81 -14.63 -13.03 2.39
N LEU A 82 -13.43 -13.17 2.97
CA LEU A 82 -13.29 -13.77 4.30
C LEU A 82 -13.84 -12.78 5.34
N THR A 83 -15.07 -13.05 5.79
CA THR A 83 -15.76 -12.24 6.80
C THR A 83 -15.56 -12.82 8.18
N PHE A 84 -15.46 -11.95 9.18
CA PHE A 84 -15.57 -12.33 10.58
C PHE A 84 -16.66 -11.50 11.25
N ALA A 85 -17.36 -12.11 12.21
CA ALA A 85 -18.34 -11.41 13.00
C ALA A 85 -17.63 -10.67 14.15
N ALA A 86 -17.80 -9.35 14.20
CA ALA A 86 -17.34 -8.53 15.31
C ALA A 86 -18.39 -7.45 15.60
N PHE A 87 -18.62 -7.18 16.89
CA PHE A 87 -19.60 -6.17 17.34
C PHE A 87 -21.02 -6.37 16.76
N GLY A 88 -21.41 -7.61 16.48
CA GLY A 88 -22.71 -7.92 15.85
C GLY A 88 -22.80 -7.60 14.36
N GLN A 89 -21.69 -7.25 13.70
CA GLN A 89 -21.62 -6.99 12.26
C GLN A 89 -20.61 -7.93 11.58
N THR A 90 -20.91 -8.31 10.33
CA THR A 90 -19.98 -9.06 9.48
C THR A 90 -18.98 -8.11 8.83
N LEU A 91 -17.75 -8.08 9.33
CA LEU A 91 -16.67 -7.27 8.79
C LEU A 91 -15.76 -8.09 7.88
N ARG A 92 -15.30 -7.51 6.78
CA ARG A 92 -14.31 -8.12 5.89
C ARG A 92 -12.91 -7.88 6.44
N ILE A 93 -12.16 -8.94 6.74
CA ILE A 93 -10.81 -8.85 7.36
C ILE A 93 -9.87 -7.97 6.52
N SER A 94 -9.95 -8.16 5.22
CA SER A 94 -9.26 -7.40 4.17
C SER A 94 -9.54 -5.91 4.20
N GLN A 95 -10.78 -5.46 4.50
CA GLN A 95 -11.09 -4.04 4.64
C GLN A 95 -10.46 -3.43 5.89
N VAL A 96 -10.52 -4.15 7.01
CA VAL A 96 -9.91 -3.71 8.27
C VAL A 96 -8.39 -3.59 8.12
N LEU A 97 -7.74 -4.62 7.56
CA LEU A 97 -6.31 -4.62 7.31
C LEU A 97 -5.91 -3.48 6.36
N SER A 98 -6.69 -3.25 5.31
CA SER A 98 -6.47 -2.15 4.36
C SER A 98 -6.56 -0.80 5.05
N ALA A 99 -7.57 -0.58 5.88
CA ALA A 99 -7.74 0.66 6.63
C ALA A 99 -6.55 0.92 7.57
N VAL A 100 -6.09 -0.10 8.30
CA VAL A 100 -4.91 0.01 9.18
C VAL A 100 -3.66 0.37 8.39
N LEU A 101 -3.41 -0.28 7.25
CA LEU A 101 -2.26 0.02 6.40
C LEU A 101 -2.31 1.44 5.84
N VAL A 102 -3.48 1.90 5.38
CA VAL A 102 -3.65 3.25 4.82
C VAL A 102 -3.43 4.30 5.90
N VAL A 103 -4.13 4.20 7.02
CA VAL A 103 -4.07 5.20 8.10
C VAL A 103 -2.69 5.22 8.74
N GLY A 104 -2.13 4.05 9.08
CA GLY A 104 -0.81 3.95 9.70
C GLY A 104 0.30 4.50 8.80
N SER A 105 0.26 4.17 7.50
CA SER A 105 1.26 4.66 6.54
C SER A 105 1.15 6.16 6.30
N ALA A 106 -0.08 6.69 6.19
CA ALA A 106 -0.31 8.12 6.02
C ALA A 106 0.23 8.93 7.21
N ILE A 107 -0.09 8.51 8.44
CA ILE A 107 0.39 9.16 9.66
C ILE A 107 1.92 9.16 9.69
N LEU A 108 2.55 8.01 9.46
CA LEU A 108 4.01 7.91 9.56
C LEU A 108 4.72 8.73 8.48
N LEU A 109 4.18 8.77 7.25
CA LEU A 109 4.70 9.64 6.18
C LEU A 109 4.60 11.13 6.54
N ILE A 110 3.48 11.56 7.12
CA ILE A 110 3.29 12.95 7.58
C ILE A 110 4.30 13.28 8.68
N LEU A 111 4.48 12.41 9.67
CA LEU A 111 5.43 12.61 10.76
C LEU A 111 6.88 12.69 10.27
N ILE A 112 7.28 11.82 9.34
CA ILE A 112 8.63 11.85 8.72
C ILE A 112 8.84 13.17 7.99
N ARG A 113 7.83 13.65 7.23
CA ARG A 113 7.93 14.94 6.53
C ARG A 113 8.01 16.12 7.50
N ALA A 114 7.14 16.16 8.50
CA ALA A 114 7.12 17.22 9.50
C ALA A 114 8.45 17.32 10.27
N ARG A 115 9.00 16.18 10.71
CA ARG A 115 10.31 16.13 11.40
C ARG A 115 11.45 16.63 10.53
N ALA A 116 11.44 16.30 9.25
CA ALA A 116 12.49 16.75 8.34
C ALA A 116 12.44 18.27 8.08
N VAL A 117 11.25 18.84 7.92
CA VAL A 117 11.09 20.31 7.78
C VAL A 117 11.52 21.02 9.05
N LYS A 118 11.12 20.50 10.23
CA LYS A 118 11.55 21.05 11.52
C LYS A 118 13.07 21.02 11.67
N ARG A 119 13.73 19.91 11.34
CA ARG A 119 15.20 19.81 11.37
C ARG A 119 15.88 20.81 10.43
N ALA A 120 15.37 20.98 9.21
CA ALA A 120 15.94 21.95 8.26
C ALA A 120 15.87 23.39 8.80
N ARG A 121 14.72 23.79 9.36
CA ARG A 121 14.56 25.12 9.99
C ARG A 121 15.48 25.33 11.20
N LEU A 122 15.66 24.30 12.03
CA LEU A 122 16.57 24.38 13.17
C LEU A 122 18.03 24.56 12.72
N MET A 123 18.44 23.85 11.67
CA MET A 123 19.80 24.01 11.11
C MET A 123 20.00 25.42 10.55
N GLU A 124 19.02 25.96 9.84
CA GLU A 124 19.03 27.34 9.33
C GLU A 124 19.13 28.37 10.47
N GLU A 125 18.38 28.17 11.56
CA GLU A 125 18.45 29.04 12.74
C GLU A 125 19.81 28.97 13.46
N MET A 126 20.40 27.77 13.55
CA MET A 126 21.74 27.57 14.13
C MET A 126 22.83 28.23 13.28
N GLU A 127 22.72 28.14 11.96
CA GLU A 127 23.65 28.79 11.01
C GLU A 127 23.55 30.31 11.06
N ALA A 128 22.33 30.85 11.25
CA ALA A 128 22.10 32.29 11.40
C ALA A 128 22.55 32.85 12.77
N ARG A 129 22.69 32.00 13.80
CA ARG A 129 23.01 32.38 15.19
C ARG A 129 24.13 31.49 15.76
N PRO A 130 25.35 31.56 15.21
CA PRO A 130 26.46 30.68 15.59
C PRO A 130 26.89 30.85 17.06
N ASP A 131 26.59 32.00 17.67
CA ASP A 131 26.81 32.32 19.08
C ASP A 131 25.93 31.51 20.05
N GLN A 132 24.84 30.91 19.55
CA GLN A 132 23.86 30.17 20.35
C GLN A 132 23.91 28.67 20.15
N VAL A 133 24.91 28.18 19.41
CA VAL A 133 25.12 26.75 19.20
C VAL A 133 25.51 26.12 20.54
N PRO A 134 24.70 25.21 21.10
CA PRO A 134 24.98 24.61 22.39
C PRO A 134 26.31 23.85 22.35
N GLU A 135 27.15 24.04 23.37
CA GLU A 135 28.56 23.63 23.41
C GLU A 135 28.80 22.12 23.16
N TYR A 136 27.79 21.27 23.38
CA TYR A 136 27.85 19.85 23.01
C TYR A 136 28.02 19.59 21.50
N ALA A 137 27.68 20.55 20.63
CA ALA A 137 27.83 20.42 19.18
C ALA A 137 29.28 20.65 18.74
N ALA A 138 30.06 21.48 19.45
CA ALA A 138 31.47 21.72 19.17
C ALA A 138 32.37 20.52 19.54
N ALA A 139 31.94 19.70 20.50
CA ALA A 139 32.68 18.51 20.96
C ALA A 139 32.62 17.31 20.00
N GLY A 140 31.70 17.30 19.02
CA GLY A 140 31.52 16.19 18.08
C GLY A 140 32.44 16.24 16.85
N ASP A 141 33.04 17.41 16.56
CA ASP A 141 33.88 17.64 15.38
C ASP A 141 35.37 17.40 15.67
N SER A 142 35.80 17.56 16.93
CA SER A 142 37.20 17.36 17.34
C SER A 142 37.66 15.90 17.32
N ASN A 143 36.77 14.93 17.08
CA ASN A 143 37.07 13.49 17.10
C ASN A 143 37.12 12.86 15.69
N GLN A 144 37.12 13.67 14.61
CA GLN A 144 37.20 13.20 13.22
C GLN A 144 38.58 13.42 12.56
N GLY A 145 39.60 13.81 13.34
CA GLY A 145 40.94 14.13 12.83
C GLY A 145 42.04 13.07 13.07
N GLU A 146 41.73 11.94 13.70
CA GLU A 146 42.70 10.87 14.00
C GLU A 146 42.24 9.52 13.43
N ALA A 147 42.54 9.26 12.15
CA ALA A 147 42.65 7.92 11.55
C ALA A 147 43.42 7.98 10.23
#